data_AF-A0AA42YW37-F1
#
_entry.id   AF-A0AA42YW37-F1
#
_cell.length_a   1.000
_cell.length_b   1.000
_cell.length_c   1.000
_cell.angle_alpha   90.00
_cell.angle_beta   90.00
_cell.angle_gamma   90.00
#
_symmetry.space_group_name_H-M   'P 1'
#
loop_
_entity.id
_entity.type
_entity.pdbx_description
1 polymer ?
#
loop_
_entity_poly.entity_id
_entity_poly.type
_entity_poly.pdbx_seq_one_letter_code
_entity_poly.pdbx_strand_id
1 'polypeptide(L)'
;MLTAKKLYGFEPDYAISPGETLKEVMESLNMAQKELAIRTGLTVQSLNRIFKGDQPISYETANKLELATGVPARMWNNLEAQYREQLAKAKERKQLETDLDWLKTIPTQELIQRNAIGSQKDKVLLLRETLKFYGLSSVSAWRNIWTEPAVAARRSQCFETRPGPASAWIRLGEIQAYRIDCQPFDKNNFIRAVKKIRLLTVKSPEEFIPETIQICADSGVALALVREMKKVPWHGATKWLSASKAMILLNLRGKMEDQFWFSFFHEAGHVLYDSKKDLYINDGTIDDPREHKANEFAANILIPRHRDPEIALFRAKEEVIRLADELKISPGIVAGRFQHLTQNWSYFNGLKRKFQWSK
;
A
#
# COMPACT_ATOMS: atom_id res chain seq x y z
N MET A 1 -16.05 -31.75 -3.12
CA MET A 1 -17.15 -30.76 -2.98
C MET A 1 -17.18 -29.90 -4.23
N LEU A 2 -18.25 -30.01 -5.02
CA LEU A 2 -18.45 -29.25 -6.25
C LEU A 2 -18.72 -27.78 -5.91
N THR A 3 -17.78 -26.89 -6.23
CA THR A 3 -17.99 -25.44 -6.17
C THR A 3 -18.95 -25.05 -7.28
N ALA A 4 -20.19 -24.71 -6.92
CA ALA A 4 -21.15 -24.13 -7.86
C ALA A 4 -20.53 -22.85 -8.45
N LYS A 5 -20.18 -22.89 -9.74
CA LYS A 5 -19.84 -21.71 -10.52
C LYS A 5 -21.07 -20.81 -10.51
N LYS A 6 -21.01 -19.67 -9.80
CA LYS A 6 -22.02 -18.61 -9.88
C LYS A 6 -22.08 -18.13 -11.33
N LEU A 7 -22.99 -18.70 -12.12
CA LEU A 7 -23.29 -18.31 -13.48
C LEU A 7 -24.10 -17.01 -13.42
N TYR A 8 -23.49 -15.92 -13.89
CA TYR A 8 -24.06 -14.58 -14.06
C TYR A 8 -24.74 -14.00 -12.82
N GLY A 9 -24.01 -13.16 -12.07
CA GLY A 9 -24.64 -12.25 -11.13
C GLY A 9 -25.56 -11.30 -11.90
N PHE A 10 -26.87 -11.36 -11.65
CA PHE A 10 -27.81 -10.37 -12.15
C PHE A 10 -27.52 -9.05 -11.40
N GLU A 11 -26.78 -8.15 -12.05
CA GLU A 11 -26.49 -6.78 -11.58
C GLU A 11 -27.21 -5.77 -12.48
N PRO A 12 -28.54 -5.62 -12.36
CA PRO A 12 -29.28 -4.67 -13.17
C PRO A 12 -28.82 -3.23 -12.93
N ASP A 13 -28.65 -2.52 -14.03
CA ASP A 13 -28.25 -1.12 -14.15
C ASP A 13 -29.39 -0.14 -13.76
N TYR A 14 -30.58 -0.68 -13.48
CA TYR A 14 -31.79 0.04 -13.16
C TYR A 14 -32.34 -0.39 -11.80
N ALA A 15 -32.84 0.57 -11.03
CA ALA A 15 -33.40 0.33 -9.71
C ALA A 15 -34.93 0.29 -9.79
N ILE A 16 -35.52 -0.89 -9.63
CA ILE A 16 -36.99 -1.03 -9.49
C ILE A 16 -37.34 -0.61 -8.08
N SER A 17 -38.21 0.40 -7.94
CA SER A 17 -38.63 0.80 -6.60
C SER A 17 -39.57 -0.26 -6.02
N PRO A 18 -39.44 -0.63 -4.73
CA PRO A 18 -40.40 -1.53 -4.07
C PRO A 18 -41.82 -0.98 -4.12
N GLY A 19 -41.95 0.34 -4.26
CA GLY A 19 -43.21 1.05 -4.45
C GLY A 19 -43.90 0.75 -5.78
N GLU A 20 -43.16 0.50 -6.86
CA GLU A 20 -43.75 0.07 -8.15
C GLU A 20 -44.33 -1.33 -8.03
N THR A 21 -43.58 -2.26 -7.43
CA THR A 21 -44.08 -3.61 -7.14
C THR A 21 -45.30 -3.57 -6.22
N LEU A 22 -45.33 -2.65 -5.25
CA LEU A 22 -46.50 -2.48 -4.38
C LEU A 22 -47.73 -1.98 -5.16
N LYS A 23 -47.56 -1.11 -6.17
CA LYS A 23 -48.66 -0.71 -7.06
C LYS A 23 -49.20 -1.88 -7.87
N GLU A 24 -48.32 -2.69 -8.47
CA GLU A 24 -48.73 -3.89 -9.22
C GLU A 24 -49.50 -4.87 -8.33
N VAL A 25 -49.05 -5.09 -7.10
CA VAL A 25 -49.76 -5.93 -6.13
C VAL A 25 -51.13 -5.34 -5.79
N MET A 26 -51.23 -4.03 -5.58
CA MET A 26 -52.51 -3.38 -5.33
C MET A 26 -53.47 -3.51 -6.52
N GLU A 27 -52.99 -3.34 -7.74
CA GLU A 27 -53.78 -3.52 -8.97
C GLU A 27 -54.29 -4.97 -9.08
N SER A 28 -53.43 -5.96 -8.79
CA SER A 28 -53.83 -7.38 -8.79
C SER A 28 -54.91 -7.71 -7.75
N LEU A 29 -54.92 -6.98 -6.64
CA LEU A 29 -55.91 -7.11 -5.55
C LEU A 29 -57.13 -6.21 -5.75
N ASN A 30 -57.21 -5.44 -6.85
CA ASN A 30 -58.21 -4.38 -7.07
C ASN A 30 -58.35 -3.42 -5.87
N MET A 31 -57.24 -3.11 -5.21
CA MET A 31 -57.21 -2.35 -3.96
C MET A 31 -56.84 -0.89 -4.21
N ALA A 32 -57.67 0.04 -3.73
CA ALA A 32 -57.36 1.47 -3.80
C ALA A 32 -56.27 1.89 -2.78
N GLN A 33 -55.50 2.93 -3.09
CA GLN A 33 -54.46 3.44 -2.19
C GLN A 33 -54.99 3.86 -0.81
N LYS A 34 -56.16 4.51 -0.78
CA LYS A 34 -56.81 4.89 0.48
C LYS A 34 -57.15 3.67 1.33
N GLU A 35 -57.55 2.58 0.68
CA GLU A 35 -57.88 1.34 1.36
C GLU A 35 -56.63 0.65 1.92
N LEU A 36 -55.54 0.57 1.15
CA LEU A 36 -54.27 0.05 1.65
C LEU A 36 -53.75 0.85 2.86
N ALA A 37 -53.90 2.18 2.83
CA ALA A 37 -53.52 3.06 3.94
C ALA A 37 -54.25 2.67 5.23
N ILE A 38 -55.57 2.45 5.14
CA ILE A 38 -56.41 2.04 6.26
C ILE A 38 -55.99 0.64 6.75
N ARG A 39 -55.85 -0.33 5.85
CA ARG A 39 -55.51 -1.73 6.20
C ARG A 39 -54.14 -1.87 6.87
N THR A 40 -53.17 -1.05 6.48
CA THR A 40 -51.80 -1.08 7.02
C THR A 40 -51.60 -0.14 8.22
N GLY A 41 -52.57 0.74 8.51
CA GLY A 41 -52.41 1.82 9.49
C GLY A 41 -51.34 2.84 9.10
N LEU A 42 -51.06 2.99 7.80
CA LEU A 42 -50.13 3.97 7.26
C LEU A 42 -50.89 5.20 6.75
N THR A 43 -50.21 6.35 6.70
CA THR A 43 -50.81 7.52 6.06
C THR A 43 -50.72 7.40 4.52
N VAL A 44 -51.68 7.99 3.81
CA VAL A 44 -51.62 8.09 2.33
C VAL A 44 -50.35 8.81 1.88
N GLN A 45 -49.86 9.78 2.66
CA GLN A 45 -48.60 10.47 2.40
C GLN A 45 -47.39 9.54 2.51
N SER A 46 -47.33 8.68 3.54
CA SER A 46 -46.27 7.68 3.68
C SER A 46 -46.29 6.69 2.52
N LEU A 47 -47.47 6.19 2.12
CA LEU A 47 -47.59 5.33 0.94
C LEU A 47 -47.13 6.04 -0.34
N ASN A 48 -47.48 7.31 -0.54
CA ASN A 48 -47.00 8.10 -1.68
C ASN A 48 -45.47 8.22 -1.72
N ARG A 49 -44.81 8.36 -0.56
CA ARG A 49 -43.35 8.43 -0.48
C ARG A 49 -42.70 7.06 -0.72
N ILE A 50 -43.34 5.97 -0.30
CA ILE A 50 -42.91 4.61 -0.61
C ILE A 50 -43.03 4.34 -2.13
N PHE A 51 -44.15 4.76 -2.74
CA PHE A 51 -44.38 4.66 -4.19
C PHE A 51 -43.38 5.45 -5.04
N LYS A 52 -42.82 6.52 -4.51
CA LYS A 52 -41.78 7.31 -5.16
C LYS A 52 -40.36 6.80 -4.87
N GLY A 53 -40.20 5.84 -3.95
CA GLY A 53 -38.90 5.35 -3.47
C GLY A 53 -38.19 6.28 -2.46
N ASP A 54 -38.81 7.40 -2.09
CA ASP A 54 -38.26 8.39 -1.15
C ASP A 54 -38.24 7.88 0.28
N GLN A 55 -39.25 7.09 0.67
CA GLN A 55 -39.37 6.51 2.00
C GLN A 55 -39.08 5.01 1.94
N PRO A 56 -38.16 4.49 2.78
CA PRO A 56 -37.87 3.06 2.81
C PRO A 56 -39.01 2.26 3.43
N ILE A 57 -39.25 1.06 2.91
CA ILE A 57 -40.05 0.06 3.58
C ILE A 57 -39.24 -0.49 4.77
N SER A 58 -39.61 -0.08 5.99
CA SER A 58 -39.03 -0.64 7.21
C SER A 58 -39.51 -2.08 7.44
N TYR A 59 -38.82 -2.85 8.28
CA TYR A 59 -39.25 -4.19 8.67
C TYR A 59 -40.68 -4.21 9.24
N GLU A 60 -41.06 -3.21 10.03
CA GLU A 60 -42.43 -3.07 10.54
C GLU A 60 -43.45 -2.79 9.41
N THR A 61 -43.05 -1.96 8.45
CA THR A 61 -43.89 -1.65 7.28
C THR A 61 -44.09 -2.90 6.41
N ALA A 62 -43.04 -3.69 6.22
CA ALA A 62 -43.10 -4.95 5.49
C ALA A 62 -44.05 -5.96 6.15
N ASN A 63 -44.02 -6.08 7.49
CA ASN A 63 -44.94 -6.94 8.23
C ASN A 63 -46.40 -6.48 8.08
N LYS A 64 -46.65 -5.17 8.13
CA LYS A 64 -48.00 -4.60 7.89
C LYS A 64 -48.47 -4.85 6.46
N LEU A 65 -47.58 -4.74 5.48
CA LEU A 65 -47.88 -5.01 4.07
C LEU A 65 -48.16 -6.49 3.84
N GLU A 66 -47.46 -7.41 4.52
CA GLU A 66 -47.73 -8.85 4.45
C GLU A 66 -49.16 -9.16 4.91
N LEU A 67 -49.56 -8.62 6.06
CA LEU A 67 -50.92 -8.80 6.56
C LEU A 67 -51.99 -8.22 5.62
N ALA A 68 -51.69 -7.12 4.93
CA ALA A 68 -52.66 -6.44 4.06
C ALA A 68 -52.72 -6.99 2.62
N THR A 69 -51.60 -7.49 2.09
CA THR A 69 -51.44 -7.89 0.68
C THR A 69 -51.25 -9.40 0.48
N GLY A 70 -50.95 -10.15 1.55
CA GLY A 70 -50.60 -11.57 1.48
C GLY A 70 -49.20 -11.85 0.93
N VAL A 71 -48.44 -10.83 0.51
CA VAL A 71 -47.07 -10.97 0.02
C VAL A 71 -46.11 -11.02 1.22
N PRO A 72 -45.25 -12.04 1.36
CA PRO A 72 -44.38 -12.20 2.53
C PRO A 72 -43.51 -10.98 2.80
N ALA A 73 -43.35 -10.56 4.06
CA ALA A 73 -42.53 -9.41 4.45
C ALA A 73 -41.08 -9.53 3.97
N ARG A 74 -40.56 -10.76 3.91
CA ARG A 74 -39.23 -11.05 3.37
C ARG A 74 -39.05 -10.57 1.93
N MET A 75 -40.08 -10.64 1.09
CA MET A 75 -40.01 -10.17 -0.30
C MET A 75 -39.84 -8.65 -0.34
N TRP A 76 -40.64 -7.91 0.43
CA TRP A 76 -40.53 -6.45 0.54
C TRP A 76 -39.16 -5.99 1.05
N ASN A 77 -38.65 -6.65 2.10
CA ASN A 77 -37.32 -6.34 2.65
C ASN A 77 -36.21 -6.60 1.63
N ASN A 78 -36.30 -7.68 0.85
CA ASN A 78 -35.32 -7.97 -0.20
C ASN A 78 -35.37 -6.94 -1.33
N LEU A 79 -36.57 -6.55 -1.78
CA LEU A 79 -36.74 -5.52 -2.81
C LEU A 79 -36.19 -4.17 -2.33
N GLU A 80 -36.48 -3.77 -1.10
CA GLU A 80 -35.97 -2.54 -0.51
C GLU A 80 -34.44 -2.56 -0.40
N ALA A 81 -33.86 -3.67 0.07
CA ALA A 81 -32.41 -3.82 0.15
C ALA A 81 -31.75 -3.69 -1.23
N GLN A 82 -32.28 -4.35 -2.25
CA GLN A 82 -31.77 -4.28 -3.62
C GLN A 82 -31.87 -2.87 -4.19
N TYR A 83 -33.03 -2.22 -4.05
CA TYR A 83 -33.25 -0.86 -4.52
C TYR A 83 -32.28 0.14 -3.88
N ARG A 84 -32.11 0.08 -2.56
CA ARG A 84 -31.19 0.96 -1.83
C ARG A 84 -29.73 0.72 -2.19
N GLU A 85 -29.33 -0.55 -2.37
CA GLU A 85 -28.00 -0.89 -2.85
C GLU A 85 -27.72 -0.27 -4.23
N GLN A 86 -28.67 -0.36 -5.16
CA GLN A 86 -28.53 0.21 -6.50
C GLN A 86 -28.48 1.74 -6.50
N LEU A 87 -29.34 2.40 -5.71
CA LEU A 87 -29.27 3.85 -5.53
C LEU A 87 -27.92 4.29 -4.96
N ALA A 88 -27.39 3.55 -3.98
CA ALA A 88 -26.09 3.83 -3.39
C ALA A 88 -24.96 3.66 -4.42
N LYS A 89 -24.98 2.57 -5.21
CA LYS A 89 -24.02 2.34 -6.31
C LYS A 89 -24.09 3.44 -7.38
N ALA A 90 -25.30 3.88 -7.75
CA ALA A 90 -25.48 4.95 -8.73
C ALA A 90 -24.96 6.30 -8.21
N LYS A 91 -25.20 6.60 -6.93
CA LYS A 91 -24.67 7.81 -6.27
C LYS A 91 -23.15 7.76 -6.15
N GLU A 92 -22.59 6.63 -5.72
CA GLU A 92 -21.13 6.40 -5.67
C GLU A 92 -20.53 6.62 -7.06
N ARG A 93 -21.10 5.99 -8.10
CA ARG A 93 -20.65 6.13 -9.49
C ARG A 93 -20.57 7.60 -9.92
N LYS A 94 -21.64 8.38 -9.69
CA LYS A 94 -21.66 9.83 -10.01
C LYS A 94 -20.58 10.60 -9.27
N GLN A 95 -20.33 10.27 -8.00
CA GLN A 95 -19.26 10.90 -7.23
C GLN A 95 -17.88 10.56 -7.83
N LEU A 96 -17.63 9.30 -8.12
CA LEU A 96 -16.36 8.86 -8.72
C LEU A 96 -16.14 9.45 -10.13
N GLU A 97 -17.21 9.68 -10.90
CA GLU A 97 -17.15 10.36 -12.19
C GLU A 97 -16.58 11.78 -12.09
N THR A 98 -16.87 12.50 -11.00
CA THR A 98 -16.28 13.84 -10.77
C THR A 98 -14.79 13.81 -10.45
N ASP A 99 -14.26 12.69 -9.98
CA ASP A 99 -12.88 12.54 -9.53
C ASP A 99 -11.98 11.83 -10.57
N LEU A 100 -12.46 11.60 -11.80
CA LEU A 100 -11.74 10.86 -12.84
C LEU A 100 -10.36 11.46 -13.18
N ASP A 101 -10.18 12.77 -13.02
CA ASP A 101 -8.90 13.43 -13.27
C ASP A 101 -7.80 12.97 -12.30
N TRP A 102 -8.15 12.47 -11.11
CA TRP A 102 -7.18 11.91 -10.18
C TRP A 102 -6.42 10.72 -10.77
N LEU A 103 -7.05 9.92 -11.64
CA LEU A 103 -6.39 8.80 -12.32
C LEU A 103 -5.19 9.22 -13.15
N LYS A 104 -5.14 10.48 -13.64
CA LYS A 104 -4.00 11.01 -14.40
C LYS A 104 -2.77 11.22 -13.51
N THR A 105 -2.98 11.37 -12.20
CA THR A 105 -1.90 11.58 -11.22
C THR A 105 -1.26 10.28 -10.76
N ILE A 106 -2.00 9.17 -10.82
CA ILE A 106 -1.57 7.84 -10.35
C ILE A 106 -1.03 7.00 -11.52
N PRO A 107 0.06 6.22 -11.35
CA PRO A 107 0.61 5.36 -12.39
C PRO A 107 -0.22 4.06 -12.57
N THR A 108 -1.49 4.18 -12.93
CA THR A 108 -2.43 3.06 -13.07
C THR A 108 -1.95 1.97 -14.05
N GLN A 109 -1.40 2.37 -15.20
CA GLN A 109 -0.87 1.44 -16.19
C GLN A 109 0.26 0.57 -15.63
N GLU A 110 1.16 1.17 -14.85
CA GLU A 110 2.26 0.45 -14.21
C GLU A 110 1.74 -0.47 -13.09
N LEU A 111 0.72 -0.05 -12.35
CA LEU A 111 0.06 -0.88 -11.33
C LEU A 111 -0.64 -2.10 -11.96
N ILE A 112 -1.29 -1.94 -13.12
CA ILE A 112 -1.89 -3.05 -13.88
C ILE A 112 -0.81 -4.03 -14.34
N GLN A 113 0.29 -3.53 -14.92
CA GLN A 113 1.41 -4.36 -15.37
C GLN A 113 2.06 -5.17 -14.23
N ARG A 114 1.99 -4.64 -13.00
CA ARG A 114 2.49 -5.30 -11.79
C ARG A 114 1.45 -6.22 -11.12
N ASN A 115 0.28 -6.42 -11.74
CA ASN A 115 -0.86 -7.14 -11.17
C ASN A 115 -1.32 -6.59 -9.80
N ALA A 116 -1.08 -5.31 -9.53
CA ALA A 116 -1.50 -4.66 -8.28
C ALA A 116 -2.97 -4.20 -8.32
N ILE A 117 -3.47 -3.89 -9.52
CA ILE A 117 -4.89 -3.59 -9.79
C ILE A 117 -5.35 -4.34 -11.03
N GLY A 118 -6.65 -4.67 -11.08
CA GLY A 118 -7.25 -5.30 -12.26
C GLY A 118 -7.36 -4.33 -13.44
N SER A 119 -7.16 -4.82 -14.65
CA SER A 119 -7.44 -4.04 -15.87
C SER A 119 -8.95 -3.84 -16.01
N GLN A 120 -9.36 -2.59 -16.22
CA GLN A 120 -10.76 -2.20 -16.36
C GLN A 120 -10.95 -1.35 -17.61
N LYS A 121 -11.98 -1.65 -18.41
CA LYS A 121 -12.37 -0.83 -19.57
C LYS A 121 -13.06 0.47 -19.14
N ASP A 122 -13.89 0.39 -18.10
CA ASP A 122 -14.58 1.53 -17.52
C ASP A 122 -13.63 2.29 -16.57
N LYS A 123 -13.47 3.60 -16.80
CA LYS A 123 -12.61 4.47 -15.99
C LYS A 123 -13.11 4.61 -14.55
N VAL A 124 -14.43 4.56 -14.33
CA VAL A 124 -15.00 4.66 -12.97
C VAL A 124 -14.68 3.40 -12.17
N LEU A 125 -14.77 2.23 -12.81
CA LEU A 125 -14.35 0.97 -12.19
C LEU A 125 -12.84 0.93 -11.96
N LEU A 126 -12.04 1.48 -12.88
CA LEU A 126 -10.59 1.63 -12.68
C LEU A 126 -10.27 2.52 -11.47
N LEU A 127 -11.00 3.62 -11.29
CA LEU A 127 -10.87 4.50 -10.13
C LEU A 127 -11.23 3.78 -8.85
N ARG A 128 -12.34 3.05 -8.83
CA ARG A 128 -12.75 2.24 -7.68
C ARG A 128 -11.71 1.17 -7.32
N GLU A 129 -11.19 0.45 -8.30
CA GLU A 129 -10.12 -0.54 -8.07
C GLU A 129 -8.81 0.11 -7.58
N THR A 130 -8.50 1.32 -8.07
CA THR A 130 -7.34 2.08 -7.59
C THR A 130 -7.52 2.53 -6.14
N LEU A 131 -8.70 3.01 -5.75
CA LEU A 131 -9.03 3.35 -4.36
C LEU A 131 -8.96 2.11 -3.45
N LYS A 132 -9.46 0.96 -3.92
CA LYS A 132 -9.36 -0.32 -3.22
C LYS A 132 -7.91 -0.75 -3.01
N PHE A 133 -7.03 -0.55 -4.00
CA PHE A 133 -5.59 -0.79 -3.84
C PHE A 133 -4.99 0.05 -2.71
N TYR A 134 -5.36 1.33 -2.61
CA TYR A 134 -4.95 2.18 -1.49
C TYR A 134 -5.66 1.87 -0.17
N GLY A 135 -6.78 1.13 -0.19
CA GLY A 135 -7.62 0.88 0.97
C GLY A 135 -8.40 2.11 1.43
N LEU A 136 -8.82 2.97 0.48
CA LEU A 136 -9.46 4.25 0.75
C LEU A 136 -10.88 4.30 0.16
N SER A 137 -11.76 5.06 0.81
CA SER A 137 -13.15 5.22 0.37
C SER A 137 -13.36 6.36 -0.63
N SER A 138 -12.38 7.27 -0.80
CA SER A 138 -12.51 8.43 -1.69
C SER A 138 -11.14 9.01 -2.08
N VAL A 139 -11.15 9.83 -3.14
CA VAL A 139 -9.97 10.61 -3.56
C VAL A 139 -9.62 11.68 -2.52
N SER A 140 -10.62 12.26 -1.84
CA SER A 140 -10.38 13.19 -0.73
C SER A 140 -9.61 12.52 0.41
N ALA A 141 -9.94 11.29 0.79
CA ALA A 141 -9.18 10.54 1.80
C ALA A 141 -7.73 10.30 1.35
N TRP A 142 -7.51 10.03 0.06
CA TRP A 142 -6.15 9.93 -0.50
C TRP A 142 -5.39 11.25 -0.38
N ARG A 143 -6.03 12.38 -0.71
CA ARG A 143 -5.42 13.71 -0.57
C ARG A 143 -5.04 14.01 0.88
N ASN A 144 -5.90 13.67 1.85
CA ASN A 144 -5.62 13.94 3.26
C ASN A 144 -4.41 13.13 3.77
N ILE A 145 -4.22 11.90 3.29
CA ILE A 145 -3.11 11.03 3.72
C ILE A 145 -1.81 11.36 2.98
N TRP A 146 -1.89 11.62 1.68
CA TRP A 146 -0.72 11.67 0.79
C TRP A 146 -0.38 13.06 0.24
N THR A 147 -1.25 14.06 0.39
CA THR A 147 -0.97 15.44 -0.07
C THR A 147 -1.08 16.48 1.03
N GLU A 148 -2.05 16.41 1.93
CA GLU A 148 -2.22 17.45 2.95
C GLU A 148 -1.12 17.35 4.04
N PRO A 149 -0.58 18.47 4.54
CA PRO A 149 0.64 18.47 5.37
C PRO A 149 0.39 18.14 6.86
N ALA A 150 -0.82 17.75 7.25
CA ALA A 150 -1.23 17.81 8.66
C ALA A 150 -0.83 16.59 9.53
N VAL A 151 -0.30 15.51 8.94
CA VAL A 151 0.01 14.28 9.69
C VAL A 151 1.51 13.96 9.62
N ALA A 152 2.31 14.79 10.30
CA ALA A 152 3.65 14.53 10.86
C ALA A 152 4.75 13.86 10.00
N ALA A 153 4.55 13.61 8.70
CA ALA A 153 5.53 12.93 7.86
C ALA A 153 6.43 13.95 7.15
N ARG A 154 7.73 13.90 7.43
CA ARG A 154 8.74 14.60 6.63
C ARG A 154 8.95 13.87 5.32
N ARG A 155 8.34 14.43 4.28
CA ARG A 155 8.39 13.92 2.91
C ARG A 155 9.59 14.50 2.19
N SER A 156 10.21 13.68 1.36
CA SER A 156 11.24 14.07 0.38
C SER A 156 10.73 15.19 -0.55
N GLN A 157 11.59 16.10 -1.01
CA GLN A 157 11.18 17.13 -1.98
C GLN A 157 10.63 16.49 -3.27
N CYS A 158 11.17 15.34 -3.65
CA CYS A 158 10.65 14.60 -4.79
C CYS A 158 9.25 14.01 -4.53
N PHE A 159 8.93 13.60 -3.29
CA PHE A 159 7.58 13.19 -2.92
C PHE A 159 6.58 14.32 -3.17
N GLU A 160 6.88 15.53 -2.69
CA GLU A 160 5.99 16.69 -2.81
C GLU A 160 5.71 17.06 -4.27
N THR A 161 6.69 16.90 -5.16
CA THR A 161 6.50 17.18 -6.59
C THR A 161 5.68 16.11 -7.33
N ARG A 162 5.65 14.86 -6.84
CA ARG A 162 5.03 13.72 -7.54
C ARG A 162 4.38 12.70 -6.58
N PRO A 163 3.33 13.10 -5.84
CA PRO A 163 2.72 12.26 -4.79
C PRO A 163 2.06 10.97 -5.33
N GLY A 164 1.63 10.95 -6.59
CA GLY A 164 0.98 9.78 -7.19
C GLY A 164 1.88 8.55 -7.30
N PRO A 165 2.98 8.59 -8.09
CA PRO A 165 3.93 7.47 -8.18
C PRO A 165 4.59 7.14 -6.83
N ALA A 166 4.92 8.18 -6.06
CA ALA A 166 5.43 8.10 -4.71
C ALA A 166 4.56 7.23 -3.78
N SER A 167 3.28 7.61 -3.62
CA SER A 167 2.33 6.88 -2.79
C SER A 167 2.07 5.47 -3.30
N ALA A 168 2.03 5.27 -4.62
CA ALA A 168 1.85 3.95 -5.23
C ALA A 168 3.01 3.00 -4.85
N TRP A 169 4.26 3.45 -4.91
CA TRP A 169 5.42 2.65 -4.54
C TRP A 169 5.44 2.30 -3.05
N ILE A 170 5.15 3.27 -2.18
CA ILE A 170 5.03 3.03 -0.73
C ILE A 170 3.90 2.05 -0.44
N ARG A 171 2.74 2.20 -1.09
CA ARG A 171 1.59 1.32 -0.89
C ARG A 171 1.88 -0.13 -1.31
N LEU A 172 2.62 -0.35 -2.40
CA LEU A 172 3.11 -1.69 -2.75
C LEU A 172 3.98 -2.27 -1.64
N GLY A 173 4.88 -1.46 -1.08
CA GLY A 173 5.69 -1.82 0.08
C GLY A 173 4.84 -2.21 1.28
N GLU A 174 3.84 -1.41 1.63
CA GLU A 174 2.92 -1.68 2.73
C GLU A 174 2.19 -3.01 2.55
N ILE A 175 1.62 -3.25 1.36
CA ILE A 175 0.90 -4.50 1.05
C ILE A 175 1.83 -5.71 1.22
N GLN A 176 3.08 -5.62 0.75
CA GLN A 176 4.06 -6.68 0.94
C GLN A 176 4.43 -6.84 2.42
N ALA A 177 4.68 -5.75 3.12
CA ALA A 177 5.05 -5.76 4.53
C ALA A 177 3.93 -6.29 5.44
N TYR A 178 2.66 -6.05 5.13
CA TYR A 178 1.53 -6.62 5.86
C TYR A 178 1.42 -8.15 5.73
N ARG A 179 1.94 -8.74 4.64
CA ARG A 179 1.97 -10.20 4.44
C ARG A 179 3.11 -10.89 5.18
N ILE A 180 4.10 -10.14 5.65
CA ILE A 180 5.22 -10.68 6.42
C ILE A 180 4.80 -10.74 7.89
N ASP A 181 4.71 -11.94 8.44
CA ASP A 181 4.44 -12.12 9.87
C ASP A 181 5.68 -11.71 10.67
N CYS A 182 5.52 -10.69 11.53
CA CYS A 182 6.61 -10.15 12.34
C CYS A 182 6.27 -10.28 13.82
N GLN A 183 7.29 -10.49 14.65
CA GLN A 183 7.17 -10.34 16.10
C GLN A 183 6.97 -8.86 16.48
N PRO A 184 6.54 -8.53 17.71
CA PRO A 184 6.54 -7.15 18.16
C PRO A 184 7.95 -6.54 18.13
N PHE A 185 8.06 -5.29 17.68
CA PHE A 185 9.34 -4.61 17.55
C PHE A 185 10.09 -4.52 18.87
N ASP A 186 11.32 -5.01 18.86
CA ASP A 186 12.28 -4.91 19.94
C ASP A 186 13.58 -4.30 19.41
N LYS A 187 13.95 -3.13 19.95
CA LYS A 187 15.12 -2.37 19.51
C LYS A 187 16.43 -3.14 19.74
N ASN A 188 16.56 -3.86 20.85
CA ASN A 188 17.78 -4.59 21.17
C ASN A 188 17.93 -5.83 20.29
N ASN A 189 16.82 -6.52 19.98
CA ASN A 189 16.77 -7.59 19.00
C ASN A 189 17.16 -7.04 17.62
N PHE A 190 16.61 -5.89 17.22
CA PHE A 190 16.93 -5.32 15.91
C PHE A 190 18.40 -4.89 15.81
N ILE A 191 19.01 -4.34 16.86
CA ILE A 191 20.46 -4.05 16.89
C ILE A 191 21.29 -5.33 16.66
N ARG A 192 20.90 -6.45 17.29
CA ARG A 192 21.57 -7.74 17.09
C ARG A 192 21.33 -8.30 15.69
N ALA A 193 20.10 -8.19 15.18
CA ALA A 193 19.71 -8.56 13.84
C ALA A 193 20.55 -7.85 12.77
N VAL A 194 20.71 -6.54 12.87
CA VAL A 194 21.50 -5.74 11.93
C VAL A 194 22.97 -6.21 11.90
N LYS A 195 23.56 -6.52 13.06
CA LYS A 195 24.92 -7.08 13.14
C LYS A 195 25.03 -8.47 12.49
N LYS A 196 23.99 -9.31 12.62
CA LYS A 196 23.92 -10.62 11.96
C LYS A 196 23.79 -10.46 10.44
N ILE A 197 22.90 -9.57 9.97
CA ILE A 197 22.66 -9.30 8.55
C ILE A 197 23.92 -8.79 7.85
N ARG A 198 24.76 -7.99 8.53
CA ARG A 198 26.06 -7.56 8.02
C ARG A 198 26.94 -8.72 7.53
N LEU A 199 26.90 -9.86 8.22
CA LEU A 199 27.66 -11.05 7.85
C LEU A 199 27.08 -11.78 6.64
N LEU A 200 25.83 -11.49 6.25
CA LEU A 200 25.18 -12.10 5.09
C LEU A 200 25.58 -11.43 3.78
N THR A 201 26.29 -10.30 3.84
CA THR A 201 26.70 -9.55 2.66
C THR A 201 27.56 -10.37 1.69
N VAL A 202 28.29 -11.37 2.17
CA VAL A 202 29.11 -12.28 1.35
C VAL A 202 28.30 -13.34 0.60
N LYS A 203 27.08 -13.66 1.06
CA LYS A 203 26.26 -14.74 0.49
C LYS A 203 25.62 -14.36 -0.84
N SER A 204 25.03 -15.31 -1.55
CA SER A 204 24.25 -15.03 -2.76
C SER A 204 22.85 -14.47 -2.41
N PRO A 205 22.18 -13.75 -3.32
CA PRO A 205 20.81 -13.25 -3.12
C PRO A 205 19.80 -14.31 -2.70
N GLU A 206 19.90 -15.52 -3.26
CA GLU A 206 19.01 -16.65 -2.98
C GLU A 206 19.12 -17.11 -1.52
N GLU A 207 20.29 -16.90 -0.90
CA GLU A 207 20.55 -17.24 0.50
C GLU A 207 20.26 -16.07 1.44
N PHE A 208 20.80 -14.87 1.16
CA PHE A 208 20.70 -13.78 2.11
C PHE A 208 19.31 -13.14 2.15
N ILE A 209 18.55 -13.10 1.04
CA ILE A 209 17.23 -12.45 1.02
C ILE A 209 16.26 -13.11 1.99
N PRO A 210 15.99 -14.44 1.93
CA PRO A 210 15.08 -15.08 2.87
C PRO A 210 15.58 -14.97 4.32
N GLU A 211 16.89 -15.12 4.54
CA GLU A 211 17.47 -15.01 5.89
C GLU A 211 17.35 -13.60 6.45
N THR A 212 17.57 -12.56 5.63
CA THR A 212 17.44 -11.16 6.05
C THR A 212 15.99 -10.80 6.36
N ILE A 213 15.04 -11.25 5.53
CA ILE A 213 13.60 -11.07 5.77
C ILE A 213 13.22 -11.69 7.12
N GLN A 214 13.66 -12.93 7.38
CA GLN A 214 13.35 -13.61 8.64
C GLN A 214 13.97 -12.91 9.86
N ILE A 215 15.25 -12.57 9.80
CA ILE A 215 15.95 -11.88 10.91
C ILE A 215 15.29 -10.52 11.23
N CYS A 216 14.89 -9.76 10.20
CA CYS A 216 14.14 -8.53 10.39
C CYS A 216 12.76 -8.80 11.01
N ALA A 217 12.04 -9.80 10.52
CA ALA A 217 10.69 -10.15 10.98
C ALA A 217 10.68 -10.57 12.46
N ASP A 218 11.67 -11.34 12.89
CA ASP A 218 11.88 -11.75 14.29
C ASP A 218 12.13 -10.55 15.22
N SER A 219 12.54 -9.40 14.66
CA SER A 219 12.78 -8.15 15.39
C SER A 219 11.65 -7.13 15.25
N GLY A 220 10.54 -7.49 14.59
CA GLY A 220 9.41 -6.59 14.32
C GLY A 220 9.62 -5.60 13.16
N VAL A 221 10.48 -5.95 12.21
CA VAL A 221 10.73 -5.16 11.00
C VAL A 221 10.39 -5.99 9.77
N ALA A 222 9.47 -5.49 8.94
CA ALA A 222 9.15 -6.08 7.66
C ALA A 222 10.06 -5.51 6.57
N LEU A 223 10.90 -6.35 5.96
CA LEU A 223 11.71 -5.98 4.81
C LEU A 223 10.92 -6.22 3.52
N ALA A 224 10.47 -5.14 2.88
CA ALA A 224 9.78 -5.17 1.59
C ALA A 224 10.74 -4.80 0.45
N LEU A 225 10.78 -5.66 -0.56
CA LEU A 225 11.62 -5.48 -1.75
C LEU A 225 10.70 -5.25 -2.95
N VAL A 226 10.54 -3.97 -3.36
CA VAL A 226 9.64 -3.58 -4.44
C VAL A 226 10.45 -2.96 -5.59
N ARG A 227 10.27 -3.48 -6.80
CA ARG A 227 10.86 -2.93 -8.03
C ARG A 227 10.63 -1.43 -8.11
N GLU A 228 11.67 -0.69 -8.48
CA GLU A 228 11.62 0.76 -8.65
C GLU A 228 10.48 1.19 -9.57
N MET A 229 9.82 2.30 -9.25
CA MET A 229 8.69 2.81 -10.02
C MET A 229 9.11 3.99 -10.90
N LYS A 230 8.51 4.13 -12.09
CA LYS A 230 8.79 5.28 -12.95
C LYS A 230 8.53 6.56 -12.17
N LYS A 231 9.44 7.54 -12.32
CA LYS A 231 9.39 8.86 -11.67
C LYS A 231 9.57 8.86 -10.15
N VAL A 232 9.92 7.74 -9.51
CA VAL A 232 10.28 7.65 -8.09
C VAL A 232 11.79 7.46 -7.95
N PRO A 233 12.58 8.50 -7.59
CA PRO A 233 14.04 8.46 -7.55
C PRO A 233 14.63 7.80 -6.30
N TRP A 234 13.80 7.41 -5.35
CA TRP A 234 14.27 7.02 -4.02
C TRP A 234 15.04 5.71 -4.02
N HIS A 235 15.98 5.61 -3.10
CA HIS A 235 16.76 4.40 -2.88
C HIS A 235 16.08 3.47 -1.85
N GLY A 236 15.36 4.04 -0.90
CA GLY A 236 14.67 3.32 0.15
C GLY A 236 13.63 4.20 0.83
N ALA A 237 12.82 3.59 1.67
CA ALA A 237 11.95 4.30 2.60
C ALA A 237 11.76 3.48 3.88
N THR A 238 11.59 4.19 4.99
CA THR A 238 11.27 3.61 6.29
C THR A 238 9.92 4.15 6.76
N LYS A 239 9.03 3.26 7.20
CA LYS A 239 7.72 3.65 7.74
C LYS A 239 7.31 2.73 8.87
N TRP A 240 6.81 3.29 9.96
CA TRP A 240 6.12 2.50 10.98
C TRP A 240 4.69 2.20 10.55
N LEU A 241 4.34 0.92 10.46
CA LEU A 241 3.01 0.44 10.10
C LEU A 241 2.07 0.37 11.31
N SER A 242 2.66 0.14 12.49
CA SER A 242 1.99 0.20 13.79
C SER A 242 3.01 0.57 14.88
N ALA A 243 2.56 0.69 16.13
CA ALA A 243 3.48 0.93 17.26
C ALA A 243 4.55 -0.17 17.46
N SER A 244 4.29 -1.37 16.96
CA SER A 244 5.11 -2.58 17.13
C SER A 244 5.65 -3.16 15.82
N LYS A 245 5.40 -2.53 14.65
CA LYS A 245 5.88 -3.05 13.36
C LYS A 245 6.40 -1.93 12.49
N ALA A 246 7.67 -2.02 12.11
CA ALA A 246 8.31 -1.13 11.15
C ALA A 246 8.41 -1.80 9.78
N MET A 247 8.50 -0.99 8.72
CA MET A 247 8.76 -1.41 7.36
C MET A 247 10.04 -0.75 6.87
N ILE A 248 10.94 -1.55 6.31
CA ILE A 248 12.04 -1.10 5.47
C ILE A 248 11.66 -1.46 4.03
N LEU A 249 11.57 -0.47 3.16
CA LEU A 249 11.23 -0.62 1.76
C LEU A 249 12.47 -0.31 0.91
N LEU A 250 12.91 -1.26 0.10
CA LEU A 250 14.07 -1.10 -0.78
C LEU A 250 13.75 -1.41 -2.23
N ASN A 251 14.52 -0.79 -3.13
CA ASN A 251 14.62 -1.16 -4.53
C ASN A 251 16.09 -1.34 -4.96
N LEU A 252 16.28 -1.89 -6.17
CA LEU A 252 17.58 -2.15 -6.78
C LEU A 252 18.00 -1.08 -7.80
N ARG A 253 17.31 0.06 -7.91
CA ARG A 253 17.44 1.04 -9.01
C ARG A 253 18.91 1.34 -9.39
N GLY A 254 19.42 0.66 -10.42
CA GLY A 254 20.81 0.79 -10.88
C GLY A 254 21.89 0.40 -9.86
N LYS A 255 21.50 -0.21 -8.72
CA LYS A 255 22.38 -0.45 -7.59
C LYS A 255 23.28 -1.66 -7.81
N MET A 256 24.56 -1.45 -7.54
CA MET A 256 25.47 -2.53 -7.20
C MET A 256 25.27 -2.92 -5.73
N GLU A 257 25.85 -4.04 -5.32
CA GLU A 257 25.65 -4.59 -3.98
C GLU A 257 26.00 -3.61 -2.85
N ASP A 258 27.01 -2.77 -3.04
CA ASP A 258 27.45 -1.77 -2.06
C ASP A 258 26.36 -0.74 -1.78
N GLN A 259 25.71 -0.24 -2.84
CA GLN A 259 24.61 0.70 -2.74
C GLN A 259 23.35 0.06 -2.16
N PHE A 260 23.08 -1.21 -2.50
CA PHE A 260 21.96 -1.96 -1.93
C PHE A 260 22.13 -2.11 -0.41
N TRP A 261 23.28 -2.63 0.02
CA TRP A 261 23.56 -2.83 1.44
C TRP A 261 23.61 -1.51 2.20
N PHE A 262 24.25 -0.48 1.66
CA PHE A 262 24.23 0.85 2.26
C PHE A 262 22.80 1.37 2.46
N SER A 263 21.93 1.22 1.46
CA SER A 263 20.52 1.61 1.58
C SER A 263 19.82 0.82 2.69
N PHE A 264 20.00 -0.49 2.77
CA PHE A 264 19.43 -1.31 3.84
C PHE A 264 19.85 -0.82 5.23
N PHE A 265 21.16 -0.62 5.45
CA PHE A 265 21.66 -0.20 6.77
C PHE A 265 21.28 1.25 7.10
N HIS A 266 21.13 2.11 6.09
CA HIS A 266 20.62 3.46 6.25
C HIS A 266 19.16 3.45 6.74
N GLU A 267 18.28 2.69 6.07
CA GLU A 267 16.89 2.52 6.52
C GLU A 267 16.81 1.87 7.91
N ALA A 268 17.68 0.90 8.21
CA ALA A 268 17.78 0.32 9.55
C ALA A 268 18.20 1.37 10.61
N GLY A 269 19.03 2.35 10.23
CA GLY A 269 19.37 3.50 11.06
C GLY A 269 18.13 4.32 11.46
N HIS A 270 17.27 4.63 10.48
CA HIS A 270 16.00 5.33 10.76
C HIS A 270 15.10 4.54 11.72
N VAL A 271 14.95 3.23 11.50
CA VAL A 271 14.16 2.37 12.41
C VAL A 271 14.70 2.42 13.85
N LEU A 272 16.02 2.47 14.03
CA LEU A 272 16.65 2.42 15.36
C LEU A 272 16.64 3.76 16.10
N TYR A 273 16.80 4.88 15.39
CA TYR A 273 17.13 6.17 16.02
C TYR A 273 16.09 7.27 15.82
N ASP A 274 15.14 7.09 14.90
CA ASP A 274 14.16 8.12 14.59
C ASP A 274 12.75 7.83 15.12
N SER A 275 11.85 8.78 14.95
CA SER A 275 10.49 8.78 15.50
C SER A 275 9.60 7.73 14.83
N LYS A 276 8.76 7.06 15.62
CA LYS A 276 7.76 6.11 15.11
C LYS A 276 6.62 6.73 14.31
N LYS A 277 6.50 8.05 14.27
CA LYS A 277 5.35 8.75 13.66
C LYS A 277 5.60 9.20 12.22
N ASP A 278 6.82 9.07 11.73
CA ASP A 278 7.21 9.69 10.48
C ASP A 278 7.39 8.60 9.39
N LEU A 279 7.11 9.00 8.15
CA LEU A 279 7.57 8.31 6.95
C LEU A 279 8.89 8.96 6.54
N TYR A 280 9.95 8.16 6.44
CA TYR A 280 11.28 8.59 5.99
C TYR A 280 11.53 8.08 4.58
N ILE A 281 12.05 8.94 3.72
CA ILE A 281 12.28 8.63 2.30
C ILE A 281 13.70 9.07 1.94
N ASN A 282 14.54 8.12 1.54
CA ASN A 282 15.87 8.43 1.06
C ASN A 282 15.83 8.83 -0.42
N ASP A 283 15.85 10.14 -0.68
CA ASP A 283 15.95 10.74 -2.01
C ASP A 283 17.33 11.29 -2.37
N GLY A 284 18.32 11.12 -1.48
CA GLY A 284 19.69 11.59 -1.66
C GLY A 284 19.95 13.03 -1.17
N THR A 285 18.96 13.73 -0.61
CA THR A 285 19.18 15.04 0.02
C THR A 285 19.78 14.88 1.43
N ILE A 286 20.80 15.70 1.75
CA ILE A 286 21.67 15.50 2.93
C ILE A 286 21.42 16.55 4.04
N ASP A 287 20.63 17.60 3.80
CA ASP A 287 20.51 18.76 4.70
C ASP A 287 19.78 18.49 6.05
N ASP A 288 19.49 17.23 6.41
CA ASP A 288 18.86 16.84 7.66
C ASP A 288 19.85 16.10 8.60
N PRO A 289 20.03 16.53 9.86
CA PRO A 289 20.86 15.83 10.85
C PRO A 289 20.52 14.35 11.04
N ARG A 290 19.29 13.92 10.76
CA ARG A 290 18.86 12.51 10.87
C ARG A 290 19.35 11.68 9.68
N GLU A 291 19.33 12.24 8.46
CA GLU A 291 19.94 11.64 7.27
C GLU A 291 21.45 11.47 7.49
N HIS A 292 22.11 12.46 8.10
CA HIS A 292 23.51 12.34 8.51
C HIS A 292 23.74 11.19 9.50
N LYS A 293 22.88 11.05 10.52
CA LYS A 293 22.97 9.95 11.50
C LYS A 293 22.74 8.58 10.86
N ALA A 294 21.76 8.46 9.97
CA ALA A 294 21.47 7.22 9.25
C ALA A 294 22.63 6.85 8.31
N ASN A 295 23.19 7.82 7.58
CA ASN A 295 24.38 7.65 6.74
C ASN A 295 25.61 7.25 7.56
N GLU A 296 25.84 7.90 8.69
CA GLU A 296 26.93 7.56 9.60
C GLU A 296 26.77 6.16 10.18
N PHE A 297 25.56 5.79 10.61
CA PHE A 297 25.26 4.46 11.09
C PHE A 297 25.53 3.40 10.02
N ALA A 298 25.03 3.61 8.80
CA ALA A 298 25.21 2.69 7.68
C ALA A 298 26.69 2.51 7.30
N ALA A 299 27.44 3.61 7.25
CA ALA A 299 28.88 3.59 7.02
C ALA A 299 29.61 2.78 8.11
N ASN A 300 29.40 3.14 9.37
CA ASN A 300 30.14 2.60 10.51
C ASN A 300 29.81 1.13 10.79
N ILE A 301 28.55 0.71 10.59
CA ILE A 301 28.16 -0.69 10.80
C ILE A 301 28.80 -1.59 9.73
N LEU A 302 28.87 -1.14 8.47
CA LEU A 302 29.52 -1.89 7.40
C LEU A 302 31.04 -1.95 7.62
N ILE A 303 31.68 -0.80 7.74
CA ILE A 303 33.13 -0.65 7.89
C ILE A 303 33.41 0.40 8.97
N PRO A 304 34.11 0.03 10.06
CA PRO A 304 34.49 0.99 11.08
C PRO A 304 35.32 2.15 10.52
N ARG A 305 34.97 3.40 10.86
CA ARG A 305 35.64 4.63 10.41
C ARG A 305 37.16 4.65 10.56
N HIS A 306 37.73 3.97 11.55
CA HIS A 306 39.18 3.92 11.74
C HIS A 306 39.93 3.21 10.59
N ARG A 307 39.23 2.46 9.73
CA ARG A 307 39.80 1.84 8.52
C ARG A 307 39.84 2.78 7.33
N ASP A 308 39.17 3.95 7.38
CA ASP A 308 39.10 4.87 6.24
C ASP A 308 40.48 5.34 5.73
N PRO A 309 41.47 5.68 6.59
CA PRO A 309 42.80 6.09 6.12
C PRO A 309 43.53 4.98 5.36
N GLU A 310 43.41 3.73 5.80
CA GLU A 310 43.97 2.58 5.10
C GLU A 310 43.28 2.37 3.75
N ILE A 311 41.95 2.40 3.73
CA ILE A 311 41.16 2.19 2.51
C ILE A 311 41.51 3.24 1.47
N ALA A 312 41.59 4.52 1.83
CA ALA A 312 41.87 5.60 0.89
C ALA A 312 43.21 5.45 0.14
N LEU A 313 44.13 4.63 0.66
CA LEU A 313 45.46 4.38 0.08
C LEU A 313 45.53 3.15 -0.82
N PHE A 314 44.48 2.32 -0.89
CA PHE A 314 44.49 1.10 -1.70
C PHE A 314 44.83 1.36 -3.17
N ARG A 315 45.63 0.46 -3.72
CA ARG A 315 46.09 0.47 -5.12
C ARG A 315 45.74 -0.84 -5.84
N ALA A 316 45.63 -1.94 -5.12
CA ALA A 316 45.43 -3.28 -5.65
C ALA A 316 44.11 -3.92 -5.16
N LYS A 317 43.56 -4.83 -5.96
CA LYS A 317 42.30 -5.53 -5.62
C LYS A 317 42.47 -6.45 -4.42
N GLU A 318 43.67 -6.99 -4.25
CA GLU A 318 44.06 -7.91 -3.20
C GLU A 318 43.99 -7.26 -1.82
N GLU A 319 44.23 -5.95 -1.72
CA GLU A 319 44.06 -5.17 -0.48
C GLU A 319 42.59 -5.05 -0.10
N VAL A 320 41.73 -4.75 -1.08
CA VAL A 320 40.27 -4.69 -0.92
C VAL A 320 39.71 -6.04 -0.45
N ILE A 321 40.13 -7.13 -1.10
CA ILE A 321 39.69 -8.49 -0.77
C ILE A 321 40.15 -8.87 0.65
N ARG A 322 41.42 -8.62 1.00
CA ARG A 322 41.98 -8.93 2.32
C ARG A 322 41.22 -8.22 3.45
N LEU A 323 40.91 -6.93 3.28
CA LEU A 323 40.12 -6.19 4.26
C LEU A 323 38.68 -6.72 4.35
N ALA A 324 38.08 -7.07 3.21
CA ALA A 324 36.74 -7.63 3.18
C ALA A 324 36.64 -8.96 3.92
N ASP A 325 37.64 -9.84 3.75
CA ASP A 325 37.75 -11.11 4.45
C ASP A 325 37.94 -10.92 5.96
N GLU A 326 38.83 -10.00 6.37
CA GLU A 326 39.03 -9.63 7.77
C GLU A 326 37.72 -9.16 8.43
N LEU A 327 36.97 -8.31 7.73
CA LEU A 327 35.72 -7.74 8.19
C LEU A 327 34.51 -8.66 7.99
N LYS A 328 34.67 -9.80 7.30
CA LYS A 328 33.60 -10.73 6.90
C LYS A 328 32.44 -10.04 6.17
N ILE A 329 32.78 -9.22 5.19
CA ILE A 329 31.83 -8.51 4.32
C ILE A 329 32.17 -8.72 2.85
N SER A 330 31.25 -8.39 1.94
CA SER A 330 31.54 -8.45 0.51
C SER A 330 32.66 -7.47 0.10
N PRO A 331 33.63 -7.87 -0.74
CA PRO A 331 34.63 -6.97 -1.32
C PRO A 331 34.03 -5.78 -2.06
N GLY A 332 32.83 -5.94 -2.64
CA GLY A 332 32.11 -4.86 -3.31
C GLY A 332 31.79 -3.69 -2.38
N ILE A 333 31.54 -3.95 -1.09
CA ILE A 333 31.26 -2.92 -0.07
C ILE A 333 32.53 -2.12 0.24
N VAL A 334 33.67 -2.79 0.40
CA VAL A 334 34.97 -2.12 0.61
C VAL A 334 35.34 -1.28 -0.62
N ALA A 335 35.14 -1.82 -1.83
CA ALA A 335 35.30 -1.06 -3.06
C ALA A 335 34.36 0.16 -3.11
N GLY A 336 33.11 0.04 -2.66
CA GLY A 336 32.17 1.16 -2.53
C GLY A 336 32.67 2.24 -1.57
N ARG A 337 33.19 1.84 -0.40
CA ARG A 337 33.79 2.75 0.58
C ARG A 337 35.00 3.49 0.01
N PHE A 338 35.89 2.77 -0.68
CA PHE A 338 37.03 3.37 -1.39
C PHE A 338 36.60 4.45 -2.38
N GLN A 339 35.64 4.13 -3.25
CA GLN A 339 35.16 5.06 -4.27
C GLN A 339 34.54 6.32 -3.64
N HIS A 340 33.80 6.17 -2.54
CA HIS A 340 33.24 7.29 -1.81
C HIS A 340 34.30 8.17 -1.14
N LEU A 341 35.32 7.57 -0.52
CA LEU A 341 36.40 8.32 0.15
C LEU A 341 37.31 9.06 -0.85
N THR A 342 37.58 8.44 -2.01
CA THR A 342 38.56 8.95 -3.00
C THR A 342 37.91 9.66 -4.18
N GLN A 343 36.57 9.60 -4.31
CA GLN A 343 35.80 10.07 -5.46
C GLN A 343 36.19 9.41 -6.79
N ASN A 344 36.85 8.25 -6.75
CA ASN A 344 37.35 7.55 -7.93
C ASN A 344 36.47 6.36 -8.33
N TRP A 345 35.34 6.65 -8.96
CA TRP A 345 34.27 5.69 -9.27
C TRP A 345 34.62 4.60 -10.31
N SER A 346 35.75 4.71 -11.02
CA SER A 346 36.17 3.71 -12.02
C SER A 346 36.94 2.52 -11.41
N TYR A 347 37.51 2.71 -10.22
CA TYR A 347 38.38 1.73 -9.59
C TYR A 347 37.59 0.60 -8.94
N PHE A 348 38.15 -0.62 -8.98
CA PHE A 348 37.62 -1.81 -8.32
C PHE A 348 36.19 -2.24 -8.69
N ASN A 349 35.61 -1.70 -9.77
CA ASN A 349 34.25 -2.06 -10.22
C ASN A 349 34.08 -3.57 -10.48
N GLY A 350 35.14 -4.27 -10.89
CA GLY A 350 35.11 -5.72 -11.08
C GLY A 350 34.92 -6.54 -9.79
N LEU A 351 35.01 -5.91 -8.61
CA LEU A 351 34.74 -6.55 -7.31
C LEU A 351 33.29 -6.37 -6.85
N LYS A 352 32.49 -5.58 -7.57
CA LYS A 352 31.10 -5.28 -7.21
C LYS A 352 30.13 -6.16 -7.99
N ARG A 353 29.29 -6.89 -7.28
CA ARG A 353 28.19 -7.66 -7.86
C ARG A 353 27.03 -6.74 -8.21
N LYS A 354 26.43 -6.97 -9.38
CA LYS A 354 25.20 -6.31 -9.80
C LYS A 354 24.01 -7.16 -9.40
N PHE A 355 23.15 -6.63 -8.54
CA PHE A 355 21.89 -7.29 -8.20
C PHE A 355 20.83 -6.99 -9.24
N GLN A 356 20.03 -8.00 -9.58
CA GLN A 356 18.96 -7.91 -10.56
C GLN A 356 17.73 -8.63 -10.04
N TRP A 357 16.55 -8.13 -10.39
CA TRP A 357 15.30 -8.83 -10.10
C TRP A 357 15.25 -10.13 -10.91
N SER A 358 14.86 -11.23 -10.27
CA SER A 358 14.49 -12.46 -10.99
C SER A 358 13.41 -12.14 -12.02
N LYS A 359 13.53 -12.69 -13.24
CA LYS A 359 12.62 -12.40 -14.34
C LYS A 359 11.19 -12.79 -14.02
#